data_AF-A0A250XUZ9-F1
#
_entry.id   AF-A0A250XUZ9-F1
#
_cell.length_a   1.000
_cell.length_b   1.000
_cell.length_c   1.000
_cell.angle_alpha   90.00
_cell.angle_beta   90.00
_cell.angle_gamma   90.00
#
_symmetry.space_group_name_H-M   'P 1'
#
loop_
_entity.id
_entity.type
_entity.pdbx_description
1 polymer ?
#
loop_
_entity_poly.entity_id
_entity_poly.type
_entity_poly.pdbx_seq_one_letter_code
_entity_poly.pdbx_strand_id
1 'polypeptide(L)'
;MVTTTCYCKKAKAIPRRCSAKEWSCQLPCGRKLLCGQHKCENPCHAGNCQPCPRVSRQKCVCGRKVAERSCASPLWHCDQVCGKTLPCGNHTCEQVCHVGACGECPRSGKRFCPCQKSSESVLRKISY
;
A
#
# COMPACT_ATOMS: atom_id res chain seq x y z
N MET A 1 30.24 36.98 3.31
CA MET A 1 29.69 36.01 2.33
C MET A 1 29.77 34.63 2.95
N VAL A 2 28.74 33.80 2.82
CA VAL A 2 28.70 32.44 3.37
C VAL A 2 28.53 31.42 2.26
N THR A 3 29.25 30.31 2.35
CA THR A 3 29.09 29.17 1.43
C THR A 3 27.76 28.49 1.73
N THR A 4 26.85 28.53 0.76
CA THR A 4 25.48 28.06 0.94
C THR A 4 25.19 26.90 0.00
N THR A 5 24.59 25.82 0.51
CA THR A 5 24.27 24.60 -0.25
C THR A 5 22.83 24.62 -0.80
N CYS A 6 22.57 24.05 -2.00
CA CYS A 6 21.19 23.94 -2.54
C CYS A 6 20.34 23.04 -1.63
N TYR A 7 19.04 23.21 -1.72
CA TYR A 7 18.08 22.23 -1.19
C TYR A 7 18.36 20.78 -1.62
N CYS A 8 18.91 20.55 -2.83
CA CYS A 8 19.23 19.22 -3.32
C CYS A 8 20.57 18.66 -2.83
N LYS A 9 21.43 19.46 -2.18
CA LYS A 9 22.83 19.13 -1.79
C LYS A 9 23.75 18.62 -2.91
N LYS A 10 23.28 18.56 -4.17
CA LYS A 10 24.05 18.09 -5.34
C LYS A 10 24.79 19.21 -6.07
N ALA A 11 24.32 20.45 -5.99
CA ALA A 11 24.96 21.59 -6.64
C ALA A 11 26.16 22.11 -5.84
N LYS A 12 27.16 22.65 -6.54
CA LYS A 12 28.33 23.29 -5.93
C LYS A 12 27.88 24.42 -4.99
N ALA A 13 28.50 24.49 -3.81
CA ALA A 13 28.25 25.57 -2.86
C ALA A 13 28.73 26.89 -3.46
N ILE A 14 27.83 27.85 -3.57
CA ILE A 14 28.14 29.19 -4.09
C ILE A 14 28.17 30.20 -2.92
N PRO A 15 29.08 31.19 -2.94
CA PRO A 15 29.10 32.23 -1.94
C PRO A 15 27.85 33.11 -2.10
N ARG A 16 27.02 33.16 -1.06
CA ARG A 16 25.83 34.04 -1.02
C ARG A 16 25.85 34.95 0.20
N ARG A 17 24.96 35.94 0.20
CA ARG A 17 24.72 36.82 1.34
C ARG A 17 24.08 36.03 2.47
N CYS A 18 24.37 36.40 3.72
CA CYS A 18 23.86 35.68 4.90
C CYS A 18 22.32 35.59 4.94
N SER A 19 21.61 36.57 4.40
CA SER A 19 20.14 36.57 4.33
C SER A 19 19.55 35.59 3.31
N ALA A 20 20.35 35.07 2.38
CA ALA A 20 19.91 34.16 1.31
C ALA A 20 20.59 32.79 1.45
N LYS A 21 20.50 32.21 2.66
CA LYS A 21 20.99 30.85 2.98
C LYS A 21 20.18 29.75 2.27
N GLU A 22 19.05 30.11 1.68
CA GLU A 22 18.16 29.19 1.01
C GLU A 22 18.14 29.47 -0.49
N TRP A 23 18.51 28.47 -1.30
CA TRP A 23 18.50 28.63 -2.76
C TRP A 23 18.28 27.32 -3.50
N SER A 24 17.65 27.44 -4.67
CA SER A 24 17.50 26.39 -5.67
C SER A 24 18.45 26.62 -6.85
N CYS A 25 19.11 25.55 -7.32
CA CYS A 25 20.03 25.60 -8.45
C CYS A 25 19.34 25.36 -9.80
N GLN A 26 18.01 25.25 -9.82
CA GLN A 26 17.18 24.90 -10.97
C GLN A 26 17.55 23.59 -11.71
N LEU A 27 18.60 22.88 -11.27
CA LEU A 27 18.95 21.56 -11.77
C LEU A 27 17.86 20.55 -11.41
N PRO A 28 17.65 19.50 -12.23
CA PRO A 28 16.70 18.45 -11.93
C PRO A 28 17.05 17.80 -10.59
N CYS A 29 16.07 17.72 -9.71
CA CYS A 29 16.25 17.20 -8.35
C CYS A 29 16.85 15.78 -8.37
N GLY A 30 16.36 14.94 -9.28
CA GLY A 30 16.86 13.58 -9.50
C GLY A 30 16.76 12.68 -8.26
N ARG A 31 15.97 13.08 -7.25
CA ARG A 31 15.63 12.26 -6.10
C ARG A 31 14.68 11.16 -6.55
N LYS A 32 14.85 9.94 -6.02
CA LYS A 32 13.88 8.85 -6.27
C LYS A 32 12.55 9.26 -5.65
N LEU A 33 11.50 9.27 -6.48
CA LEU A 33 10.13 9.54 -6.05
C LEU A 33 9.66 8.39 -5.14
N LEU A 34 8.56 8.63 -4.41
CA LEU A 34 7.93 7.64 -3.51
C LEU A 34 7.67 6.29 -4.18
N CYS A 35 7.55 6.26 -5.50
CA CYS A 35 7.28 5.04 -6.23
C CYS A 35 8.52 4.19 -6.56
N GLY A 36 9.71 4.59 -6.12
CA GLY A 36 10.94 3.79 -6.17
C GLY A 36 11.56 3.61 -7.57
N GLN A 37 10.77 3.78 -8.63
CA GLN A 37 11.16 3.55 -10.03
C GLN A 37 11.41 4.85 -10.80
N HIS A 38 10.75 5.96 -10.43
CA HIS A 38 10.88 7.23 -11.13
C HIS A 38 11.76 8.22 -10.36
N LYS A 39 12.50 9.05 -11.09
CA LYS A 39 13.29 10.15 -10.54
C LYS A 39 12.52 11.46 -10.73
N CYS A 40 12.62 12.36 -9.76
CA CYS A 40 12.03 13.69 -9.85
C CYS A 40 12.72 14.50 -10.96
N GLU A 41 11.99 14.79 -12.03
CA GLU A 41 12.46 15.62 -13.17
C GLU A 41 12.28 17.13 -12.90
N ASN A 42 11.50 17.49 -11.88
CA ASN A 42 11.31 18.88 -11.50
C ASN A 42 12.62 19.54 -11.02
N PRO A 43 12.77 20.87 -11.21
CA PRO A 43 13.92 21.65 -10.75
C PRO A 43 14.10 21.56 -9.21
N CYS A 44 15.32 21.86 -8.70
CA CYS A 44 15.64 21.92 -7.25
C CYS A 44 14.53 22.73 -6.57
N HIS A 45 13.73 22.09 -5.73
CA HIS A 45 12.62 22.70 -5.02
C HIS A 45 12.86 22.57 -3.51
N ALA A 46 12.29 23.48 -2.73
CA ALA A 46 12.24 23.35 -1.28
C ALA A 46 11.24 22.24 -0.90
N GLY A 47 11.52 21.47 0.15
CA GLY A 47 10.61 20.44 0.67
C GLY A 47 10.60 19.09 -0.06
N ASN A 48 9.50 18.34 0.11
CA ASN A 48 9.30 17.00 -0.44
C ASN A 48 9.00 17.04 -1.94
N CYS A 49 9.47 16.03 -2.68
CA CYS A 49 9.18 15.91 -4.11
C CYS A 49 7.68 15.67 -4.32
N GLN A 50 7.11 16.34 -5.34
CA GLN A 50 5.72 16.10 -5.75
C GLN A 50 5.48 14.62 -6.08
N PRO A 51 4.24 14.13 -5.93
CA PRO A 51 3.88 12.79 -6.36
C PRO A 51 4.20 12.60 -7.84
N CYS A 52 4.56 11.37 -8.19
CA CYS A 52 4.96 11.05 -9.56
C CYS A 52 3.78 11.27 -10.52
N PRO A 53 3.92 12.10 -11.58
CA PRO A 53 2.85 12.34 -12.56
C PRO A 53 2.66 11.15 -13.52
N ARG A 54 3.54 10.15 -13.46
CA ARG A 54 3.48 8.97 -14.32
C ARG A 54 2.59 7.90 -13.71
N VAL A 55 1.90 7.19 -14.59
CA VAL A 55 1.27 5.91 -14.25
C VAL A 55 2.29 4.79 -14.38
N SER A 56 2.21 3.80 -13.52
CA SER A 56 2.97 2.56 -13.65
C SER A 56 2.04 1.37 -13.63
N ARG A 57 2.44 0.29 -14.32
CA ARG A 57 1.70 -0.98 -14.32
C ARG A 57 1.87 -1.63 -12.96
N GLN A 58 0.82 -1.59 -12.15
CA GLN A 58 0.82 -2.12 -10.79
C GLN A 58 -0.07 -3.35 -10.73
N LYS A 59 0.42 -4.41 -10.08
CA LYS A 59 -0.36 -5.62 -9.82
C LYS A 59 -1.24 -5.38 -8.59
N CYS A 60 -2.49 -5.84 -8.67
CA CYS A 60 -3.40 -5.90 -7.52
C CYS A 60 -2.72 -6.63 -6.36
N VAL A 61 -3.07 -6.27 -5.13
CA VAL A 61 -2.67 -7.03 -3.91
C VAL A 61 -3.02 -8.52 -3.99
N CYS A 62 -4.06 -8.85 -4.77
CA CYS A 62 -4.51 -10.20 -5.07
C CYS A 62 -3.72 -10.93 -6.18
N GLY A 63 -2.87 -10.23 -6.94
CA GLY A 63 -2.10 -10.76 -8.07
C GLY A 63 -2.89 -11.02 -9.37
N ARG A 64 -4.23 -10.95 -9.35
CA ARG A 64 -5.08 -11.35 -10.49
C ARG A 64 -5.17 -10.34 -11.62
N LYS A 65 -5.05 -9.05 -11.31
CA LYS A 65 -5.23 -7.97 -12.27
C LYS A 65 -4.04 -7.04 -12.22
N VAL A 66 -3.66 -6.54 -13.39
CA VAL A 66 -2.63 -5.52 -13.57
C VAL A 66 -3.32 -4.30 -14.17
N ALA A 67 -3.15 -3.14 -13.55
CA ALA A 67 -3.73 -1.90 -14.05
C ALA A 67 -2.66 -0.80 -14.06
N GLU A 68 -2.80 0.14 -14.98
CA GLU A 68 -1.99 1.36 -15.01
C GLU A 68 -2.59 2.34 -14.01
N ARG A 69 -1.87 2.59 -12.92
CA ARG A 69 -2.30 3.44 -11.83
C ARG A 69 -1.20 4.43 -11.50
N SER A 70 -1.55 5.50 -10.81
CA SER A 70 -0.60 6.53 -10.41
C SER A 70 0.52 5.90 -9.57
N CYS A 71 1.77 6.14 -9.98
CA CYS A 71 2.94 5.57 -9.29
C CYS A 71 2.95 5.96 -7.79
N ALA A 72 2.27 7.05 -7.41
CA ALA A 72 2.08 7.50 -6.04
C ALA A 72 1.41 6.48 -5.10
N SER A 73 0.60 5.53 -5.60
CA SER A 73 -0.10 4.54 -4.76
C SER A 73 0.13 3.10 -5.26
N PRO A 74 1.23 2.44 -4.84
CA PRO A 74 1.55 1.08 -5.28
C PRO A 74 0.62 -0.01 -4.78
N LEU A 75 -0.14 0.26 -3.72
CA LEU A 75 -1.10 -0.68 -3.16
C LEU A 75 -2.49 -0.35 -3.72
N TRP A 76 -3.08 -1.30 -4.45
CA TRP A 76 -4.46 -1.19 -4.92
C TRP A 76 -5.15 -2.55 -4.95
N HIS A 77 -6.46 -2.51 -4.77
CA HIS A 77 -7.34 -3.67 -4.84
C HIS A 77 -8.21 -3.58 -6.10
N CYS A 78 -8.46 -4.71 -6.75
CA CYS A 78 -9.35 -4.76 -7.90
C CYS A 78 -10.80 -5.04 -7.46
N ASP A 79 -11.76 -4.70 -8.32
CA ASP A 79 -13.18 -4.99 -8.08
C ASP A 79 -13.55 -6.44 -8.42
N GLN A 80 -12.63 -7.39 -8.19
CA GLN A 80 -12.87 -8.81 -8.43
C GLN A 80 -13.10 -9.51 -7.11
N VAL A 81 -14.02 -10.47 -7.13
CA VAL A 81 -14.27 -11.36 -6.01
C VAL A 81 -13.02 -12.15 -5.66
N CYS A 82 -12.70 -12.21 -4.37
CA CYS A 82 -11.53 -12.90 -3.87
C CYS A 82 -11.60 -14.41 -4.17
N GLY A 83 -12.76 -15.06 -4.12
CA GLY A 83 -12.94 -16.46 -4.55
C GLY A 83 -12.04 -17.49 -3.86
N LYS A 84 -11.29 -17.10 -2.81
CA LYS A 84 -10.47 -18.00 -2.00
C LYS A 84 -11.39 -18.86 -1.14
N THR A 85 -11.05 -20.14 -0.98
CA THR A 85 -11.79 -21.04 -0.09
C THR A 85 -11.67 -20.55 1.35
N LEU A 86 -12.80 -20.32 2.00
CA LEU A 86 -12.90 -19.91 3.39
C LEU A 86 -12.43 -21.06 4.31
N PRO A 87 -12.06 -20.78 5.58
CA PRO A 87 -11.61 -21.81 6.51
C PRO A 87 -12.63 -22.92 6.76
N CYS A 88 -13.92 -22.71 6.43
CA CYS A 88 -14.94 -23.74 6.51
C CYS A 88 -14.85 -24.79 5.38
N GLY A 89 -13.95 -24.63 4.39
CA GLY A 89 -13.68 -25.63 3.33
C GLY A 89 -14.78 -25.80 2.28
N ASN A 90 -15.98 -25.27 2.52
CA ASN A 90 -17.17 -25.48 1.68
C ASN A 90 -17.75 -24.18 1.09
N HIS A 91 -17.11 -23.04 1.35
CA HIS A 91 -17.54 -21.73 0.85
C HIS A 91 -16.34 -20.97 0.29
N THR A 92 -16.59 -20.18 -0.74
CA THR A 92 -15.61 -19.27 -1.33
C THR A 92 -15.87 -17.84 -0.86
N CYS A 93 -14.81 -17.04 -0.75
CA CYS A 93 -14.90 -15.66 -0.34
C CYS A 93 -15.59 -14.82 -1.42
N GLU A 94 -16.81 -14.36 -1.13
CA GLU A 94 -17.61 -13.45 -1.96
C GLU A 94 -17.20 -11.98 -1.83
N GLN A 95 -16.27 -11.66 -0.93
CA GLN A 95 -15.79 -10.29 -0.76
C GLN A 95 -14.97 -9.84 -1.97
N VAL A 96 -15.12 -8.57 -2.35
CA VAL A 96 -14.23 -7.90 -3.30
C VAL A 96 -12.79 -7.93 -2.78
N CYS A 97 -11.81 -7.85 -3.67
CA CYS A 97 -10.39 -7.93 -3.33
C CYS A 97 -10.08 -7.11 -2.08
N HIS A 98 -9.66 -7.81 -1.03
CA HIS A 98 -9.33 -7.23 0.25
C HIS A 98 -7.92 -7.62 0.65
N VAL A 99 -7.32 -6.83 1.54
CA VAL A 99 -6.03 -7.15 2.16
C VAL A 99 -6.33 -7.84 3.49
N GLY A 100 -5.74 -9.02 3.72
CA GLY A 100 -5.92 -9.79 4.96
C GLY A 100 -6.58 -11.17 4.76
N ALA A 101 -6.89 -11.83 5.87
CA ALA A 101 -7.59 -13.13 5.87
C ALA A 101 -9.03 -12.96 5.38
N CYS A 102 -9.52 -13.92 4.60
CA CYS A 102 -10.94 -13.97 4.24
C CYS A 102 -11.73 -14.27 5.52
N GLY A 103 -12.75 -13.45 5.82
CA GLY A 103 -13.49 -13.51 7.08
C GLY A 103 -14.19 -14.85 7.36
N GLU A 104 -14.87 -14.94 8.49
CA GLU A 104 -15.61 -16.13 8.88
C GLU A 104 -16.85 -16.35 7.99
N CYS A 105 -17.22 -17.62 7.77
CA CYS A 105 -18.36 -17.96 6.92
C CYS A 105 -19.66 -17.47 7.60
N PRO A 106 -20.51 -16.66 6.94
CA PRO A 106 -21.74 -16.11 7.55
C PRO A 106 -22.76 -17.20 7.95
N ARG A 107 -22.62 -18.41 7.40
CA ARG A 107 -23.41 -19.60 7.77
C ARG A 107 -22.76 -20.50 8.81
N SER A 108 -21.53 -20.22 9.23
CA SER A 108 -20.86 -20.90 10.35
C SER A 108 -21.14 -20.22 11.68
N GLY A 109 -22.09 -19.27 11.72
CA GLY A 109 -22.66 -18.78 12.96
C GLY A 109 -23.28 -19.94 13.71
N LYS A 110 -22.94 -20.09 14.99
CA LYS A 110 -23.52 -21.09 15.89
C LYS A 110 -25.03 -20.93 15.86
N ARG A 111 -25.73 -21.83 15.16
CA ARG A 111 -27.19 -21.89 15.21
C ARG A 111 -27.55 -22.37 16.60
N PHE A 112 -27.94 -21.44 17.46
CA PHE A 112 -28.58 -21.79 18.71
C PHE A 112 -30.00 -22.22 18.38
N CYS A 113 -30.29 -23.49 18.61
CA CYS A 113 -31.67 -23.97 18.56
C CYS A 113 -32.47 -23.22 19.63
N PRO A 114 -33.66 -22.66 19.30
CA PRO A 114 -34.55 -22.04 20.28
C PRO A 114 -35.10 -23.03 21.32
N CYS A 115 -34.78 -24.34 21.22
CA CYS A 115 -35.17 -25.38 22.15
C CYS A 115 -34.13 -25.72 23.24
N GLN A 116 -33.05 -24.95 23.39
CA GLN A 116 -32.09 -25.03 24.51
C GLN A 116 -31.46 -26.42 24.79
N LYS A 117 -31.47 -27.37 23.85
CA LYS A 117 -31.24 -28.80 24.17
C LYS A 117 -29.90 -29.45 23.77
N SER A 118 -28.93 -28.76 23.16
CA SER A 118 -27.61 -29.39 23.03
C SER A 118 -26.46 -28.42 22.72
N SER A 119 -25.69 -28.10 23.76
CA SER A 119 -24.26 -27.83 23.65
C SER A 119 -23.54 -28.97 24.37
N GLU A 120 -23.23 -30.05 23.67
CA GLU A 120 -22.27 -31.01 24.22
C GLU A 120 -21.14 -31.20 23.22
N SER A 121 -20.08 -30.47 23.54
CA SER A 121 -18.70 -30.74 23.22
C SER A 121 -18.47 -32.23 22.98
N VAL A 122 -18.11 -32.60 21.75
CA VAL A 122 -17.63 -33.96 21.43
C VAL A 122 -16.27 -34.14 22.10
N LEU A 123 -16.26 -34.37 23.42
CA LEU A 123 -15.15 -35.01 24.10
C LEU A 123 -15.28 -36.50 23.81
N ARG A 124 -14.43 -36.94 22.87
CA ARG A 124 -14.17 -38.33 22.54
C ARG A 124 -14.04 -39.15 23.82
N LYS A 125 -15.06 -39.98 24.10
CA LYS A 125 -14.93 -41.12 25.01
C LYS A 125 -13.94 -42.09 24.35
N ILE A 126 -12.74 -42.19 24.91
CA ILE A 126 -11.91 -43.38 24.74
C ILE A 126 -12.49 -44.41 25.70
N SER A 127 -13.02 -45.50 25.14
CA SER A 127 -13.40 -46.69 25.87
C SER A 127 -12.59 -47.86 25.30
N TYR A 128 -11.54 -48.25 26.03
CA TYR A 128 -11.29 -49.65 26.37
C TYR A 128 -10.40 -49.69 27.61
#